data_AF-A0A8I0L7P2-F1
#
_entry.id   AF-A0A8I0L7P2-F1
#
_cell.length_a   1.000
_cell.length_b   1.000
_cell.length_c   1.000
_cell.angle_alpha   90.00
_cell.angle_beta   90.00
_cell.angle_gamma   90.00
#
_symmetry.space_group_name_H-M   'P 1'
#
loop_
_entity.id
_entity.type
_entity.pdbx_description
1 polymer ?
#
loop_
_entity_poly.entity_id
_entity_poly.type
_entity_poly.pdbx_seq_one_letter_code
_entity_poly.pdbx_strand_id
1 'polypeptide(L)'
;RLEYPQYTRPETWEGRTVPEVLRGGNHAEIEAWRTRQSLERTLVKRPDLFRETPPTPDEQRLLDKIRRDRSRPQLTEPPVCRAAAE
;
A
#
# COMPACT_ATOMS: atom_id res chain seq x y z
N ARG A 1 -13.57 2.02 -9.67
CA ARG A 1 -12.24 1.71 -9.08
C ARG A 1 -11.60 0.60 -9.88
N LEU A 2 -10.27 0.46 -9.88
CA LEU A 2 -9.56 -0.63 -10.57
C LEU A 2 -9.44 -1.88 -9.70
N GLU A 3 -9.37 -3.04 -10.31
CA GLU A 3 -9.17 -4.30 -9.58
C GLU A 3 -7.76 -4.40 -8.97
N TYR A 4 -7.68 -5.09 -7.82
CA TYR A 4 -6.43 -5.39 -7.12
C TYR A 4 -5.63 -6.48 -7.87
N PRO A 5 -4.31 -6.58 -7.66
CA PRO A 5 -3.51 -7.60 -8.32
C PRO A 5 -3.84 -8.99 -7.78
N GLN A 6 -4.07 -9.93 -8.70
CA GLN A 6 -4.35 -11.33 -8.40
C GLN A 6 -3.06 -12.14 -8.44
N TYR A 7 -2.90 -13.05 -7.46
CA TYR A 7 -1.76 -13.95 -7.36
C TYR A 7 -2.24 -15.39 -7.38
N THR A 8 -1.44 -16.27 -7.97
CA THR A 8 -1.68 -17.72 -8.00
C THR A 8 -0.40 -18.44 -7.58
N ARG A 9 -0.50 -19.75 -7.37
CA ARG A 9 0.64 -20.60 -7.05
C ARG A 9 1.55 -20.75 -8.28
N PRO A 10 2.89 -20.86 -8.12
CA PRO A 10 3.67 -21.01 -6.87
C PRO A 10 3.96 -19.69 -6.14
N GLU A 11 4.44 -19.77 -4.89
CA GLU A 11 4.69 -18.58 -4.03
C GLU A 11 5.73 -17.60 -4.59
N THR A 12 6.69 -18.12 -5.35
CA THR A 12 7.73 -17.35 -6.01
C THR A 12 7.76 -17.78 -7.47
N TRP A 13 7.61 -16.81 -8.36
CA TRP A 13 7.64 -17.01 -9.80
C TRP A 13 8.56 -15.98 -10.43
N GLU A 14 9.54 -16.42 -11.23
CA GLU A 14 10.52 -15.55 -11.90
C GLU A 14 11.20 -14.53 -10.95
N GLY A 15 11.53 -14.95 -9.73
CA GLY A 15 12.15 -14.08 -8.72
C GLY A 15 11.20 -13.05 -8.09
N ARG A 16 9.89 -13.12 -8.36
CA ARG A 16 8.87 -12.29 -7.72
C ARG A 16 8.09 -13.14 -6.71
N THR A 17 8.06 -12.68 -5.48
CA THR A 17 7.37 -13.38 -4.39
C THR A 17 6.02 -12.75 -4.11
N VAL A 18 5.02 -13.58 -3.81
CA VAL A 18 3.69 -13.13 -3.38
C VAL A 18 3.82 -12.33 -2.07
N PRO A 19 3.13 -11.18 -1.95
CA PRO A 19 3.13 -10.37 -0.73
C PRO A 19 2.81 -11.19 0.54
N GLU A 20 3.55 -10.94 1.62
CA GLU A 20 3.41 -11.71 2.86
C GLU A 20 2.00 -11.69 3.46
N VAL A 21 1.33 -10.54 3.36
CA VAL A 21 -0.07 -10.35 3.75
C VAL A 21 -1.04 -11.32 3.05
N LEU A 22 -0.71 -11.82 1.85
CA LEU A 22 -1.50 -12.82 1.12
C LEU A 22 -1.07 -14.25 1.41
N ARG A 23 0.11 -14.45 2.02
CA ARG A 23 0.61 -15.78 2.42
C ARG A 23 0.00 -16.23 3.75
N GLY A 24 -0.48 -15.29 4.56
CA GLY A 24 -1.18 -15.56 5.82
C GLY A 24 -2.66 -15.94 5.63
N GLY A 25 -3.30 -16.35 6.72
CA GLY A 25 -4.74 -16.66 6.77
C GLY A 25 -5.62 -15.54 7.33
N ASN A 26 -5.09 -14.33 7.54
CA ASN A 26 -5.84 -13.23 8.13
C ASN A 26 -6.70 -12.52 7.07
N HIS A 27 -7.97 -12.91 7.00
CA HIS A 27 -8.92 -12.39 6.03
C HIS A 27 -9.13 -10.87 6.15
N ALA A 28 -9.12 -10.32 7.37
CA ALA A 28 -9.27 -8.87 7.57
C ALA A 28 -8.08 -8.10 6.99
N GLU A 29 -6.86 -8.59 7.18
CA GLU A 29 -5.67 -7.98 6.59
C GLU A 29 -5.63 -8.11 5.07
N ILE A 30 -6.08 -9.26 4.53
CA ILE A 30 -6.17 -9.50 3.09
C ILE A 30 -7.16 -8.52 2.44
N GLU A 31 -8.35 -8.35 3.01
CA GLU A 31 -9.37 -7.42 2.49
C GLU A 31 -8.91 -5.96 2.57
N ALA A 32 -8.27 -5.58 3.68
CA ALA A 32 -7.66 -4.26 3.82
C ALA A 32 -6.57 -4.03 2.76
N TRP A 33 -5.73 -5.04 2.50
CA TRP A 33 -4.69 -4.98 1.49
C TRP A 33 -5.25 -4.90 0.07
N ARG A 34 -6.29 -5.69 -0.26
CA ARG A 34 -6.97 -5.66 -1.57
C ARG A 34 -7.55 -4.27 -1.84
N THR A 35 -8.21 -3.69 -0.85
CA THR A 35 -8.77 -2.34 -0.93
C THR A 35 -7.65 -1.30 -1.14
N ARG A 36 -6.56 -1.40 -0.36
CA ARG A 36 -5.39 -0.52 -0.51
C ARG A 36 -4.82 -0.57 -1.92
N GLN A 37 -4.64 -1.77 -2.48
CA GLN A 37 -4.06 -1.95 -3.81
C GLN A 37 -4.98 -1.48 -4.94
N SER A 38 -6.29 -1.69 -4.81
CA SER A 38 -7.29 -1.16 -5.74
C SER A 38 -7.21 0.37 -5.81
N LEU A 39 -7.20 1.04 -4.65
CA LEU A 39 -7.10 2.49 -4.54
C LEU A 39 -5.78 3.02 -5.08
N GLU A 40 -4.67 2.38 -4.73
CA GLU A 40 -3.33 2.77 -5.20
C GLU A 40 -3.23 2.67 -6.73
N ARG A 41 -3.70 1.56 -7.32
CA ARG A 41 -3.72 1.40 -8.78
C ARG A 41 -4.60 2.43 -9.45
N THR A 42 -5.77 2.71 -8.87
CA THR A 42 -6.69 3.73 -9.39
C THR A 42 -6.01 5.11 -9.36
N LEU A 43 -5.34 5.47 -8.26
CA LEU A 43 -4.64 6.75 -8.12
C LEU A 43 -3.52 6.93 -9.16
N VAL A 44 -2.76 5.87 -9.44
CA VAL A 44 -1.63 5.93 -10.36
C VAL A 44 -2.07 5.88 -11.83
N LYS A 45 -3.03 5.02 -12.17
CA LYS A 45 -3.39 4.75 -13.58
C LYS A 45 -4.56 5.58 -14.08
N ARG A 46 -5.57 5.80 -13.23
CA ARG A 46 -6.86 6.40 -13.60
C ARG A 46 -7.41 7.25 -12.45
N PRO A 47 -6.73 8.36 -12.10
CA PRO A 47 -7.20 9.26 -11.04
C PRO A 47 -8.59 9.84 -11.36
N ASP A 48 -8.98 9.88 -12.64
CA ASP A 48 -10.27 10.36 -13.11
C ASP A 48 -11.44 9.59 -12.48
N LEU A 49 -11.27 8.28 -12.22
CA LEU A 49 -12.32 7.43 -11.66
C LEU A 49 -12.74 7.86 -10.25
N PHE A 50 -11.91 8.60 -9.52
CA PHE A 50 -12.28 9.15 -8.21
C PHE A 50 -13.27 10.31 -8.31
N ARG A 51 -13.39 10.95 -9.49
CA ARG A 51 -14.40 11.99 -9.72
C ARG A 51 -15.80 11.38 -9.85
N GLU A 52 -15.88 10.24 -10.53
CA GLU A 52 -17.13 9.51 -10.77
C GLU A 52 -17.54 8.65 -9.56
N THR A 53 -16.56 8.02 -8.90
CA THR A 53 -16.77 7.22 -7.69
C THR A 53 -15.91 7.77 -6.57
N PRO A 54 -16.45 8.66 -5.72
CA PRO A 54 -15.69 9.20 -4.61
C PRO A 54 -15.27 8.08 -3.64
N PRO A 55 -14.06 8.16 -3.05
CA PRO A 55 -13.66 7.26 -1.99
C PRO A 55 -14.51 7.49 -0.74
N THR A 56 -14.76 6.42 0.03
CA THR A 56 -15.36 6.55 1.37
C THR A 56 -14.37 7.23 2.32
N PRO A 57 -14.81 7.72 3.49
CA PRO A 57 -13.92 8.38 4.45
C PRO A 57 -12.73 7.53 4.89
N ASP A 58 -12.93 6.22 5.09
CA ASP A 58 -11.86 5.27 5.41
C ASP A 58 -10.87 5.08 4.25
N GLU A 59 -11.38 4.96 3.03
CA GLU A 59 -10.53 4.88 1.83
C GLU A 59 -9.73 6.18 1.62
N GLN A 60 -10.32 7.33 1.95
CA GLN A 60 -9.65 8.62 1.89
C GLN A 60 -8.51 8.71 2.91
N ARG A 61 -8.69 8.21 4.14
CA ARG A 61 -7.60 8.08 5.13
C ARG A 61 -6.48 7.18 4.61
N LEU A 62 -6.83 6.09 3.94
CA LEU A 62 -5.87 5.17 3.36
C LEU A 62 -5.09 5.81 2.20
N LEU A 63 -5.75 6.59 1.34
CA LEU A 63 -5.12 7.37 0.27
C LEU A 63 -4.15 8.42 0.81
N ASP A 64 -4.51 9.14 1.88
CA ASP A 64 -3.62 10.09 2.54
C ASP A 64 -2.37 9.39 3.11
N LYS A 65 -2.57 8.24 3.76
CA LYS A 65 -1.47 7.41 4.25
C LYS A 65 -0.55 6.95 3.13
N ILE A 66 -1.08 6.51 1.98
CA ILE A 66 -0.28 6.11 0.81
C ILE A 66 0.53 7.30 0.28
N ARG A 67 -0.07 8.49 0.20
CA ARG A 67 0.63 9.71 -0.24
C ARG A 67 1.78 10.08 0.70
N ARG A 68 1.53 10.03 2.01
CA ARG A 68 2.54 10.29 3.05
C ARG A 68 3.68 9.28 3.03
N ASP A 69 3.36 8.00 2.85
CA ASP A 69 4.36 6.94 2.80
C ASP A 69 5.29 7.10 1.59
N ARG A 70 4.72 7.47 0.43
CA ARG A 70 5.50 7.75 -0.79
C ARG A 70 6.34 9.02 -0.70
N SER A 71 5.88 10.05 0.01
CA SER A 71 6.62 11.30 0.16
C SER A 71 7.71 11.24 1.24
N ARG A 72 7.67 10.24 2.11
CA ARG A 72 8.68 10.06 3.16
C ARG A 72 10.02 9.66 2.52
N PRO A 73 11.10 10.45 2.68
CA PRO A 73 12.42 10.03 2.25
C PRO A 73 12.87 8.84 3.08
N GLN A 74 13.39 7.81 2.43
CA GLN A 74 13.97 6.66 3.11
C GLN A 74 15.31 7.09 3.72
N LEU A 75 15.45 6.94 5.03
CA LEU A 75 16.72 7.11 5.73
C LEU A 75 17.67 6.02 5.25
N THR A 76 18.71 6.42 4.51
CA THR A 76 19.76 5.51 4.03
C THR A 76 20.71 5.08 5.15
N GLU A 77 20.77 5.85 6.23
CA GLU A 77 21.59 5.58 7.41
C GLU A 77 20.72 5.71 8.67
N PRO A 78 20.94 4.86 9.69
CA PRO A 78 20.25 5.01 10.96
C PRO A 78 20.59 6.38 11.58
N PRO A 79 19.61 7.05 12.21
CA PRO A 79 19.88 8.34 12.85
C PRO A 79 20.94 8.15 13.94
N VAL A 80 22.03 8.92 13.84
CA VAL A 80 23.05 8.94 14.89
C VAL A 80 22.46 9.70 16.09
N CYS A 81 22.05 8.97 17.12
CA CYS A 81 21.63 9.55 18.39
C CYS A 81 22.84 10.18 19.07
N ARG A 82 22.94 11.52 19.05
CA ARG A 82 23.87 12.26 19.89
C ARG A 82 23.21 12.51 21.25
N ALA A 83 23.96 12.35 22.33
CA ALA A 83 23.50 12.75 23.65
C ALA A 83 23.17 14.24 23.63
N ALA A 84 22.03 14.62 24.23
CA ALA A 84 21.73 16.02 24.46
C ALA A 84 22.79 16.58 25.42
N ALA A 85 23.57 17.55 24.96
CA ALA A 85 24.47 18.29 25.84
C ALA A 85 23.63 19.18 26.76
N GLU A 86 23.94 19.15 28.05
CA GLU A 86 23.38 20.04 29.09
C GLU A 86 23.59 21.53 28.79
#